data_AF-A0A7W2D750-F1
#
_entry.id   AF-A0A7W2D750-F1
#
_cell.length_a   1.000
_cell.length_b   1.000
_cell.length_c   1.000
_cell.angle_alpha   90.00
_cell.angle_beta   90.00
_cell.angle_gamma   90.00
#
_symmetry.space_group_name_H-M   'P 1'
#
loop_
_entity.id
_entity.type
_entity.pdbx_description
1 polymer ?
#
loop_
_entity_poly.entity_id
_entity_poly.type
_entity_poly.pdbx_seq_one_letter_code
_entity_poly.pdbx_strand_id
1 'polypeptide(L)'
;MNTRAVKAVEQVIHASMVKGKQTAAGYAIDLDSAQLIMSPEKAKRLAELEEMAARLLAMLPTKPLPKVMLGEGAALRAEYGAWVQVAMVLGVSLPYERPAAEKSADKLTRLFAPTQALREDEPEAPALTVYRASHDSIVFGYYATREAAREHCQKFMERENPVATLEWRPDGEWREDDDGEPGPDDTEELYAYGSHPETATWDPTGYVVTPIEVASAYDEEADE
;
A
#
# COMPACT_ATOMS: atom_id res chain seq x y z
N MET A 1 16.06 -30.79 -33.49
CA MET A 1 15.15 -29.62 -33.60
C MET A 1 13.74 -30.07 -33.27
N ASN A 2 13.06 -29.40 -32.34
CA ASN A 2 11.72 -29.77 -31.91
C ASN A 2 10.71 -29.28 -32.97
N THR A 3 10.31 -30.17 -33.88
CA THR A 3 9.49 -29.86 -35.07
C THR A 3 8.13 -29.25 -34.73
N ARG A 4 7.62 -29.49 -33.52
CA ARG A 4 6.35 -28.92 -33.04
C ARG A 4 6.45 -27.43 -32.72
N ALA A 5 7.54 -26.99 -32.09
CA ALA A 5 7.76 -25.58 -31.75
C ALA A 5 7.97 -24.74 -33.01
N VAL A 6 8.72 -25.27 -33.98
CA VAL A 6 8.94 -24.61 -35.27
C VAL A 6 7.62 -24.42 -36.03
N LYS A 7 6.76 -25.43 -36.07
CA LYS A 7 5.42 -25.34 -36.68
C LYS A 7 4.50 -24.33 -35.98
N ALA A 8 4.59 -24.22 -34.65
CA ALA A 8 3.82 -23.23 -33.90
C ALA A 8 4.27 -21.80 -34.22
N VAL A 9 5.58 -21.55 -34.29
CA VAL A 9 6.16 -20.26 -34.70
C VAL A 9 5.72 -19.89 -36.11
N GLU A 10 5.80 -20.84 -37.04
CA GLU A 10 5.38 -20.66 -38.43
C GLU A 10 3.89 -20.25 -38.54
N GLN A 11 3.00 -20.90 -37.79
CA GLN A 11 1.57 -20.58 -37.79
C GLN A 11 1.28 -19.17 -37.24
N VAL A 12 1.98 -18.76 -36.18
CA VAL A 12 1.82 -17.42 -35.58
C VAL A 12 2.31 -16.33 -36.53
N ILE A 13 3.47 -16.51 -37.16
CA ILE A 13 4.00 -15.58 -38.16
C ILE A 13 3.04 -15.47 -39.35
N HIS A 14 2.56 -16.60 -39.87
CA HIS A 14 1.62 -16.61 -40.98
C HIS A 14 0.30 -15.90 -40.62
N ALA A 15 -0.26 -16.15 -39.43
CA ALA A 15 -1.47 -15.46 -38.97
C ALA A 15 -1.27 -13.94 -38.81
N SER A 16 -0.08 -13.52 -38.35
CA SER A 16 0.30 -12.10 -38.22
C SER A 16 0.40 -11.41 -39.59
N MET A 17 1.01 -12.10 -40.57
CA MET A 17 1.10 -11.64 -41.96
C MET A 17 -0.28 -11.43 -42.59
N VAL A 18 -1.21 -12.36 -42.40
CA VAL A 18 -2.59 -12.25 -42.91
C VAL A 18 -3.34 -11.05 -42.31
N LYS A 19 -3.02 -10.67 -41.07
CA LYS A 19 -3.59 -9.48 -40.40
C LYS A 19 -2.92 -8.16 -40.82
N GLY A 20 -2.01 -8.18 -41.80
CA GLY A 20 -1.34 -6.99 -42.31
C GLY A 20 -0.22 -6.45 -41.42
N LYS A 21 0.20 -7.19 -40.38
CA LYS A 21 1.39 -6.84 -39.61
C LYS A 21 2.61 -7.34 -40.37
N GLN A 22 3.44 -6.40 -40.84
CA GLN A 22 4.66 -6.72 -41.61
C GLN A 22 5.96 -6.24 -40.96
N THR A 23 5.89 -5.69 -39.74
CA THR A 23 7.06 -5.20 -39.03
C THR A 23 7.66 -6.29 -38.16
N ALA A 24 9.00 -6.31 -38.03
CA ALA A 24 9.70 -7.22 -37.13
C ALA A 24 9.21 -7.11 -35.67
N ALA A 25 8.88 -5.88 -35.24
CA ALA A 25 8.27 -5.63 -33.94
C ALA A 25 6.88 -6.29 -33.80
N GLY A 26 6.05 -6.26 -34.86
CA GLY A 26 4.74 -6.91 -34.86
C GLY A 26 4.83 -8.43 -34.70
N TYR A 27 5.79 -9.07 -35.38
CA TYR A 27 6.03 -10.50 -35.22
C TYR A 27 6.60 -10.84 -33.84
N ALA A 28 7.52 -10.03 -33.31
CA ALA A 28 8.06 -10.24 -31.97
C ALA A 28 6.97 -10.17 -30.89
N ILE A 29 6.07 -9.19 -30.99
CA ILE A 29 4.91 -9.06 -30.08
C ILE A 29 3.98 -10.27 -30.20
N ASP A 30 3.65 -10.71 -31.41
CA ASP A 30 2.74 -11.84 -31.61
C ASP A 30 3.38 -13.17 -31.17
N LEU A 31 4.70 -13.35 -31.34
CA LEU A 31 5.45 -14.52 -30.88
C LEU A 31 5.64 -14.54 -29.35
N ASP A 32 5.87 -13.38 -28.73
CA ASP A 32 5.93 -13.24 -27.27
C ASP A 32 4.54 -13.46 -26.64
N SER A 33 3.48 -12.93 -27.27
CA SER A 33 2.09 -13.18 -26.87
C SER A 33 1.70 -14.66 -27.00
N ALA A 34 2.23 -15.35 -28.02
CA ALA A 34 2.10 -16.79 -28.17
C ALA A 34 3.06 -17.59 -27.26
N GLN A 35 3.85 -16.91 -26.43
CA GLN A 35 4.83 -17.48 -25.50
C GLN A 35 5.93 -18.33 -26.19
N LEU A 36 6.14 -18.15 -27.49
CA LEU A 36 7.08 -18.94 -28.30
C LEU A 36 8.53 -18.44 -28.22
N ILE A 37 8.76 -17.30 -27.58
CA ILE A 37 10.09 -16.73 -27.30
C ILE A 37 10.58 -17.08 -25.89
N MET A 38 9.75 -17.72 -25.05
CA MET A 38 10.16 -18.07 -23.70
C MET A 38 11.33 -19.05 -23.71
N SER A 39 12.41 -18.69 -23.03
CA SER A 39 13.51 -19.63 -22.80
C SER A 39 13.00 -20.85 -22.01
N PRO A 40 13.65 -22.02 -22.13
CA PRO A 40 13.28 -23.20 -21.35
C PRO A 40 13.20 -22.93 -19.85
N GLU A 41 14.07 -22.05 -19.34
CA GLU A 41 14.10 -21.64 -17.93
C GLU A 41 12.86 -20.80 -17.56
N LYS A 42 12.46 -19.86 -18.43
CA LYS A 42 11.25 -19.05 -18.20
C LYS A 42 9.98 -19.91 -18.26
N ALA A 43 9.91 -20.85 -19.19
CA ALA A 43 8.80 -21.80 -19.28
C ALA A 43 8.71 -22.69 -18.04
N LYS A 44 9.86 -23.19 -17.54
CA LYS A 44 9.92 -23.96 -16.30
C LYS A 44 9.44 -23.13 -15.10
N ARG A 45 9.93 -21.89 -14.96
CA ARG A 45 9.53 -20.99 -13.88
C ARG A 45 8.03 -20.68 -13.93
N LEU A 46 7.46 -20.50 -15.12
CA LEU A 46 6.03 -20.27 -15.27
C LEU A 46 5.22 -21.50 -14.85
N ALA A 47 5.64 -22.71 -15.24
CA ALA A 47 5.00 -23.95 -14.79
C ALA A 47 5.09 -24.14 -13.26
N GLU A 48 6.24 -23.83 -12.65
CA GLU A 48 6.42 -23.87 -11.19
C GLU A 48 5.49 -22.86 -10.48
N LEU A 49 5.32 -21.66 -11.05
CA LEU A 49 4.39 -20.65 -10.52
C LEU A 49 2.92 -21.08 -10.67
N GLU A 50 2.54 -21.67 -11.79
CA GLU A 50 1.19 -22.19 -12.02
C GLU A 50 0.86 -23.34 -11.06
N GLU A 51 1.80 -24.26 -10.81
CA GLU A 51 1.64 -25.33 -9.83
C GLU A 51 1.49 -24.77 -8.41
N MET A 52 2.31 -23.78 -8.04
CA MET A 52 2.21 -23.11 -6.75
C MET A 52 0.87 -22.38 -6.58
N ALA A 53 0.42 -21.67 -7.62
CA ALA A 53 -0.87 -20.99 -7.61
C ALA A 53 -2.03 -21.99 -7.45
N ALA A 54 -1.99 -23.12 -8.17
CA ALA A 54 -2.99 -24.17 -8.03
C ALA A 54 -2.99 -24.78 -6.61
N ARG A 55 -1.81 -24.97 -6.01
CA ARG A 55 -1.68 -25.46 -4.63
C ARG A 55 -2.26 -24.46 -3.62
N LEU A 56 -1.97 -23.18 -3.77
CA LEU A 56 -2.53 -22.12 -2.91
C LEU A 56 -4.05 -22.04 -3.05
N LEU A 57 -4.57 -22.12 -4.28
CA LEU A 57 -6.01 -22.14 -4.54
C LEU A 57 -6.69 -23.34 -3.85
N ALA A 58 -6.05 -24.52 -3.89
CA ALA A 58 -6.58 -25.72 -3.23
C ALA A 58 -6.55 -25.63 -1.69
N MET A 59 -5.66 -24.79 -1.12
CA MET A 59 -5.61 -24.53 0.31
C MET A 59 -6.65 -23.51 0.79
N LEU A 60 -7.23 -22.73 -0.12
CA LEU A 60 -8.25 -21.75 0.26
C LEU A 60 -9.46 -22.44 0.91
N PRO A 61 -9.97 -21.92 2.05
CA PRO A 61 -11.12 -22.50 2.70
C PRO A 61 -12.36 -22.39 1.81
N THR A 62 -12.95 -23.53 1.45
CA THR A 62 -14.18 -23.62 0.65
C THR A 62 -15.45 -23.45 1.47
N LYS A 63 -15.36 -23.63 2.78
CA LYS A 63 -16.46 -23.42 3.72
C LYS A 63 -16.32 -22.05 4.37
N PRO A 64 -17.42 -21.35 4.64
CA PRO A 64 -17.38 -20.13 5.43
C PRO A 64 -16.78 -20.46 6.80
N LEU A 65 -15.83 -19.63 7.25
CA LEU A 65 -15.29 -19.74 8.59
C LEU A 65 -16.43 -19.62 9.62
N PRO A 66 -16.36 -20.34 10.76
CA PRO A 66 -17.36 -20.21 11.80
C PRO A 66 -17.50 -18.74 12.22
N LYS A 67 -18.73 -18.31 12.48
CA LYS A 67 -19.00 -16.95 12.99
C LYS A 67 -18.20 -16.77 14.29
N VAL A 68 -17.42 -15.69 14.33
CA VAL A 68 -16.57 -15.32 15.47
C VAL A 68 -17.41 -15.33 16.75
N MET A 69 -17.04 -16.17 17.73
CA MET A 69 -17.56 -16.07 19.08
C MET A 69 -16.84 -14.91 19.80
N LEU A 70 -17.56 -14.15 20.63
CA LEU A 70 -16.96 -13.08 21.44
C LEU A 70 -15.74 -13.62 22.22
N GLY A 71 -14.53 -13.13 21.92
CA GLY A 71 -13.28 -13.52 22.62
C GLY A 71 -12.21 -14.16 21.73
N GLU A 72 -12.54 -14.74 20.57
CA GLU A 72 -11.56 -15.41 19.68
C GLU A 72 -11.11 -14.52 18.50
N GLY A 73 -11.44 -13.22 18.54
CA GLY A 73 -11.39 -12.36 17.36
C GLY A 73 -9.98 -12.05 16.84
N ALA A 74 -8.94 -12.02 17.67
CA ALA A 74 -7.61 -11.57 17.22
C ALA A 74 -6.92 -12.60 16.30
N ALA A 75 -6.82 -13.86 16.76
CA ALA A 75 -6.23 -14.94 15.97
C ALA A 75 -7.02 -15.20 14.68
N LEU A 76 -8.35 -15.20 14.77
CA LEU A 76 -9.22 -15.42 13.61
C LEU A 76 -9.12 -14.27 12.59
N ARG A 77 -8.96 -13.02 13.04
CA ARG A 77 -8.73 -11.86 12.14
C ARG A 77 -7.38 -11.94 11.44
N ALA A 78 -6.33 -12.39 12.13
CA ALA A 78 -5.01 -12.56 11.53
C ALA A 78 -5.03 -13.66 10.45
N GLU A 79 -5.64 -14.81 10.77
CA GLU A 79 -5.81 -15.91 9.81
C GLU A 79 -6.67 -15.47 8.61
N TYR A 80 -7.78 -14.78 8.85
CA TYR A 80 -8.62 -14.20 7.79
C TYR A 80 -7.84 -13.20 6.93
N GLY A 81 -7.02 -12.35 7.55
CA GLY A 81 -6.17 -11.39 6.85
C GLY A 81 -5.20 -12.08 5.89
N ALA A 82 -4.58 -13.18 6.30
CA ALA A 82 -3.71 -13.97 5.45
C ALA A 82 -4.46 -14.54 4.23
N TRP A 83 -5.67 -15.09 4.43
CA TRP A 83 -6.46 -15.64 3.32
C TRP A 83 -6.93 -14.58 2.33
N VAL A 84 -7.26 -13.37 2.79
CA VAL A 84 -7.60 -12.24 1.91
C VAL A 84 -6.41 -11.85 1.03
N GLN A 85 -5.21 -11.81 1.59
CA GLN A 85 -4.00 -11.50 0.82
C GLN A 85 -3.71 -12.57 -0.24
N VAL A 86 -3.83 -13.85 0.11
CA VAL A 86 -3.67 -14.96 -0.86
C VAL A 86 -4.70 -14.86 -1.99
N ALA A 87 -5.96 -14.60 -1.65
CA ALA A 87 -7.03 -14.45 -2.65
C ALA A 87 -6.80 -13.24 -3.57
N MET A 88 -6.31 -12.12 -3.03
CA MET A 88 -5.95 -10.92 -3.80
C MET A 88 -4.83 -11.20 -4.80
N VAL A 89 -3.75 -11.86 -4.37
CA VAL A 89 -2.62 -12.23 -5.25
C VAL A 89 -3.07 -13.16 -6.38
N LEU A 90 -3.99 -14.08 -6.09
CA LEU A 90 -4.54 -15.01 -7.08
C LEU A 90 -5.65 -14.39 -7.95
N GLY A 91 -6.10 -13.16 -7.66
CA GLY A 91 -7.19 -12.50 -8.38
C GLY A 91 -8.55 -13.18 -8.22
N VAL A 92 -8.78 -13.88 -7.12
CA VAL A 92 -10.02 -14.62 -6.85
C VAL A 92 -10.80 -13.98 -5.70
N SER A 93 -12.13 -13.99 -5.80
CA SER A 93 -12.98 -13.57 -4.68
C SER A 93 -13.16 -14.74 -3.72
N LEU A 94 -13.00 -14.48 -2.43
CA LEU A 94 -13.44 -15.43 -1.40
C LEU A 94 -14.98 -15.50 -1.39
N PRO A 95 -15.57 -16.68 -1.10
CA PRO A 95 -17.02 -16.89 -1.14
C PRO A 95 -17.76 -16.36 0.10
N TYR A 96 -17.09 -15.62 0.98
CA TYR A 96 -17.65 -15.09 2.22
C TYR A 96 -17.26 -13.62 2.42
N GLU A 97 -18.19 -12.87 3.01
CA GLU A 97 -17.99 -11.45 3.31
C GLU A 97 -17.02 -11.28 4.48
N ARG A 98 -16.14 -10.27 4.38
CA ARG A 98 -15.29 -9.84 5.49
C ARG A 98 -16.18 -9.64 6.71
N PRO A 99 -15.91 -10.28 7.85
CA PRO A 99 -16.70 -10.06 9.06
C PRO A 99 -16.68 -8.56 9.31
N ALA A 100 -17.87 -7.94 9.24
CA ALA A 100 -18.02 -6.52 9.46
C ALA A 100 -17.36 -6.22 10.79
N ALA A 101 -16.34 -5.34 10.79
CA ALA A 101 -15.76 -4.87 12.03
C ALA A 101 -16.94 -4.41 12.90
N GLU A 102 -17.18 -5.11 14.00
CA GLU A 102 -18.28 -4.77 14.89
C GLU A 102 -18.12 -3.30 15.21
N LYS A 103 -19.12 -2.50 14.82
CA LYS A 103 -19.19 -1.05 15.09
C LYS A 103 -19.42 -0.82 16.58
N SER A 104 -18.50 -1.30 17.41
CA SER A 104 -18.59 -1.31 18.87
C SER A 104 -18.25 0.06 19.48
N ALA A 105 -17.61 0.95 18.71
CA ALA A 105 -17.21 2.26 19.21
C ALA A 105 -18.33 3.32 19.24
N ASP A 106 -19.42 3.15 18.48
CA ASP A 106 -20.35 4.27 18.22
C ASP A 106 -21.59 4.31 19.12
N LYS A 107 -21.79 3.29 19.98
CA LYS A 107 -22.91 3.25 20.94
C LYS A 107 -22.51 3.68 22.35
N LEU A 108 -21.25 3.50 22.76
CA LEU A 108 -20.76 3.93 24.07
C LEU A 108 -20.54 5.45 24.14
N THR A 109 -20.14 6.09 23.05
CA THR A 109 -19.96 7.54 22.95
C THR A 109 -21.28 8.33 22.99
N ARG A 110 -22.43 7.71 22.65
CA ARG A 110 -23.75 8.38 22.70
C ARG A 110 -24.44 8.38 24.08
N LEU A 111 -23.96 7.58 25.04
CA LEU A 111 -24.59 7.46 26.37
C LEU A 111 -23.91 8.31 27.45
N PHE A 112 -22.77 8.93 27.15
CA PHE A 112 -22.01 9.76 28.10
C PHE A 112 -21.84 11.21 27.64
N ALA A 113 -22.90 11.83 27.13
CA ALA A 113 -22.99 13.29 27.11
C ALA A 113 -23.74 13.75 28.37
N PRO A 114 -23.05 14.03 29.50
CA PRO A 114 -23.66 14.76 30.58
C PRO A 114 -23.82 16.22 30.16
N THR A 115 -25.02 16.75 30.35
CA THR A 115 -25.30 18.16 30.54
C THR A 115 -24.27 18.78 31.50
N GLN A 116 -23.22 19.42 30.96
CA GLN A 116 -22.37 20.30 31.74
C GLN A 116 -22.83 21.73 31.54
N ALA A 117 -23.07 22.36 32.68
CA ALA A 117 -23.63 23.68 32.85
C ALA A 117 -22.77 24.78 32.23
N LEU A 118 -23.47 25.86 31.86
CA LEU A 118 -22.96 27.19 31.51
C LEU A 118 -21.72 27.58 32.34
N ARG A 119 -20.56 27.57 31.69
CA ARG A 119 -19.45 28.49 31.98
C ARG A 119 -19.29 29.39 30.77
N GLU A 120 -19.34 30.69 30.99
CA GLU A 120 -18.99 31.73 30.03
C GLU A 120 -17.46 31.83 29.93
N ASP A 121 -16.80 30.74 29.57
CA ASP A 121 -15.45 30.80 29.02
C ASP A 121 -15.62 30.85 27.51
N GLU A 122 -15.23 31.98 26.91
CA GLU A 122 -15.24 32.17 25.46
C GLU A 122 -14.47 31.00 24.82
N PRO A 123 -15.09 30.17 23.97
CA PRO A 123 -14.45 28.95 23.48
C PRO A 123 -13.28 29.36 22.59
N GLU A 124 -12.06 29.18 23.10
CA GLU A 124 -10.84 29.22 22.31
C GLU A 124 -11.03 28.25 21.14
N ALA A 125 -11.06 28.79 19.92
CA ALA A 125 -11.28 27.99 18.74
C ALA A 125 -10.16 26.95 18.66
N PRO A 126 -10.48 25.66 18.39
CA PRO A 126 -9.46 24.62 18.37
C PRO A 126 -8.40 24.96 17.33
N ALA A 127 -7.13 24.90 17.73
CA ALA A 127 -6.00 25.06 16.82
C ALA A 127 -6.15 24.09 15.64
N LEU A 128 -5.97 24.59 14.42
CA LEU A 128 -6.06 23.78 13.22
C LEU A 128 -4.68 23.22 12.90
N THR A 129 -4.50 21.91 13.04
CA THR A 129 -3.27 21.26 12.58
C THR A 129 -3.32 21.05 11.06
N VAL A 130 -2.33 21.60 10.38
CA VAL A 130 -2.11 21.42 8.94
C VAL A 130 -0.80 20.69 8.74
N TYR A 131 -0.75 19.75 7.81
CA TYR A 131 0.43 18.93 7.57
C TYR A 131 1.20 19.47 6.37
N ARG A 132 2.46 19.85 6.56
CA ARG A 132 3.36 20.29 5.48
C ARG A 132 4.12 19.08 4.94
N ALA A 133 4.00 18.82 3.63
CA ALA A 133 4.83 17.84 2.94
C ALA A 133 6.03 18.54 2.29
N SER A 134 7.24 18.01 2.50
CA SER A 134 8.47 18.54 1.93
C SER A 134 9.46 17.43 1.54
N HIS A 135 10.41 17.77 0.67
CA HIS A 135 11.60 16.97 0.38
C HIS A 135 12.82 17.88 0.52
N ASP A 136 13.70 17.57 1.48
CA ASP A 136 14.76 18.48 1.93
C ASP A 136 14.20 19.89 2.21
N SER A 137 14.66 20.91 1.48
CA SER A 137 14.19 22.29 1.59
C SER A 137 12.98 22.64 0.71
N ILE A 138 12.48 21.69 -0.10
CA ILE A 138 11.42 21.93 -1.09
C ILE A 138 10.07 21.57 -0.49
N VAL A 139 9.17 22.56 -0.38
CA VAL A 139 7.79 22.34 0.09
C VAL A 139 6.89 21.97 -1.09
N PHE A 140 6.22 20.82 -1.00
CA PHE A 140 5.25 20.38 -2.01
C PHE A 140 3.86 20.96 -1.77
N GLY A 141 3.47 21.14 -0.51
CA GLY A 141 2.18 21.69 -0.17
C GLY A 141 1.80 21.50 1.29
N TYR A 142 0.57 21.93 1.60
CA TYR A 142 -0.07 21.84 2.90
C TYR A 142 -1.37 21.04 2.77
N TYR A 143 -1.63 20.14 3.72
CA TYR A 143 -2.73 19.18 3.68
C TYR A 143 -3.52 19.22 4.97
N ALA A 144 -4.83 19.00 4.87
CA ALA A 144 -5.70 18.95 6.03
C ALA A 144 -5.54 17.66 6.86
N THR A 145 -4.93 16.61 6.30
CA THR A 145 -4.69 15.34 6.99
C THR A 145 -3.27 14.82 6.77
N ARG A 146 -2.77 14.09 7.77
CA ARG A 146 -1.46 13.44 7.75
C ARG A 146 -1.34 12.45 6.59
N GLU A 147 -2.38 11.65 6.37
CA GLU A 147 -2.41 10.61 5.34
C GLU A 147 -2.33 11.21 3.93
N ALA A 148 -2.97 12.35 3.69
CA ALA A 148 -2.92 13.02 2.39
C ALA A 148 -1.51 13.58 2.09
N ALA A 149 -0.84 14.13 3.11
CA ALA A 149 0.55 14.56 3.00
C ALA A 149 1.48 13.37 2.71
N ARG A 150 1.33 12.27 3.46
CA ARG A 150 2.09 11.02 3.30
C ARG A 150 1.90 10.41 1.91
N GLU A 151 0.66 10.31 1.44
CA GLU A 151 0.34 9.76 0.12
C GLU A 151 0.99 10.58 -1.00
N HIS A 152 1.04 11.91 -0.86
CA HIS A 152 1.69 12.76 -1.84
C HIS A 152 3.21 12.48 -1.92
N CYS A 153 3.90 12.41 -0.78
CA CYS A 153 5.32 12.06 -0.74
C CYS A 153 5.60 10.66 -1.29
N GLN A 154 4.80 9.66 -0.89
CA GLN A 154 4.95 8.28 -1.37
C GLN A 154 4.80 8.17 -2.89
N LYS A 155 3.83 8.85 -3.50
CA LYS A 155 3.66 8.84 -4.97
C LYS A 155 4.87 9.40 -5.71
N PHE A 156 5.54 10.41 -5.16
CA PHE A 156 6.79 10.90 -5.73
C PHE A 156 7.89 9.84 -5.62
N MET A 157 8.06 9.25 -4.45
CA MET A 157 9.09 8.23 -4.21
C MET A 157 8.85 6.95 -5.04
N GLU A 158 7.62 6.46 -5.15
CA GLU A 158 7.26 5.29 -5.96
C GLU A 158 7.54 5.51 -7.45
N ARG A 159 7.40 6.76 -7.94
CA ARG A 159 7.74 7.11 -9.33
C ARG A 159 9.25 7.09 -9.57
N GLU A 160 10.03 7.50 -8.57
CA GLU A 160 11.49 7.56 -8.66
C GLU A 160 12.15 6.20 -8.42
N ASN A 161 11.59 5.41 -7.50
CA ASN A 161 12.07 4.09 -7.14
C ASN A 161 10.91 3.09 -6.97
N PRO A 162 10.39 2.51 -8.08
CA PRO A 162 9.20 1.66 -8.06
C PRO A 162 9.40 0.30 -7.40
N VAL A 163 10.63 -0.05 -7.02
CA VAL A 163 10.97 -1.32 -6.37
C VAL A 163 11.31 -1.15 -4.88
N ALA A 164 11.40 0.08 -4.39
CA ALA A 164 11.66 0.34 -2.98
C ALA A 164 10.47 -0.10 -2.11
N THR A 165 10.80 -0.70 -0.97
CA THR A 165 9.80 -0.83 0.11
C THR A 165 9.84 0.45 0.94
N LEU A 166 8.69 1.05 1.20
CA LEU A 166 8.59 2.35 1.85
C LEU A 166 7.98 2.22 3.25
N GLU A 167 8.50 2.98 4.21
CA GLU A 167 8.02 3.02 5.60
C GLU A 167 8.11 4.44 6.17
N TRP A 168 7.06 4.92 6.83
CA TRP A 168 7.12 6.20 7.57
C TRP A 168 7.63 5.96 8.98
N ARG A 169 8.55 6.80 9.45
CA ARG A 169 9.12 6.76 10.80
C ARG A 169 9.11 8.17 11.40
N PRO A 170 8.97 8.33 12.72
CA PRO A 170 9.19 9.61 13.37
C PRO A 170 10.56 10.18 13.01
N ASP A 171 10.63 11.48 12.75
CA ASP A 171 11.88 12.22 12.51
C ASP A 171 12.59 12.43 13.86
N GLY A 172 13.62 11.61 14.10
CA GLY A 172 14.36 11.57 15.34
C GLY A 172 15.16 10.28 15.49
N GLU A 173 16.19 10.29 16.35
CA GLU A 173 16.91 9.06 16.68
C GLU A 173 15.92 8.02 17.21
N TRP A 174 15.81 6.89 16.52
CA TRP A 174 15.15 5.70 17.03
C TRP A 174 15.66 5.43 18.44
N ARG A 175 14.82 5.67 19.44
CA ARG A 175 15.08 5.19 20.79
C ARG A 175 14.69 3.72 20.79
N GLU A 176 15.66 2.84 20.99
CA GLU A 176 15.42 1.39 21.12
C GLU A 176 14.40 1.06 22.24
N ASP A 177 14.16 2.02 23.14
CA ASP A 177 13.33 1.90 24.32
C ASP A 177 11.93 2.52 24.16
N ASP A 178 11.65 3.20 23.05
CA ASP A 178 10.37 3.90 22.83
C ASP A 178 9.46 3.05 21.95
N ASP A 179 8.54 2.33 22.61
CA ASP A 179 7.45 1.60 21.99
C ASP A 179 6.24 2.50 21.66
N GLY A 180 6.39 3.82 21.79
CA GLY A 180 5.37 4.80 21.47
C GLY A 180 4.97 4.77 19.99
N GLU A 181 3.68 4.58 19.73
CA GLU A 181 3.14 4.89 18.40
C GLU A 181 3.31 6.40 18.13
N PRO A 182 3.72 6.79 16.91
CA PRO A 182 3.92 8.20 16.57
C PRO A 182 2.63 8.99 16.82
N GLY A 183 2.74 10.02 17.65
CA GLY A 183 1.68 10.96 17.93
C GLY A 183 1.24 11.74 16.69
N PRO A 184 0.08 12.41 16.75
CA PRO A 184 -0.39 13.27 15.66
C PRO A 184 0.52 14.49 15.43
N ASP A 185 1.28 14.89 16.46
CA ASP A 185 2.13 16.10 16.47
C ASP A 185 3.60 15.78 16.18
N ASP A 186 3.93 14.53 15.91
CA ASP A 186 5.29 14.12 15.56
C ASP A 186 5.59 14.43 14.09
N THR A 187 6.79 14.96 13.84
CA THR A 187 7.33 15.04 12.48
C THR A 187 7.72 13.64 12.03
N GLU A 188 7.52 13.33 10.77
CA GLU A 188 7.82 12.01 10.22
C GLU A 188 8.59 12.09 8.92
N GLU A 189 9.52 11.17 8.75
CA GLU A 189 10.29 10.99 7.54
C GLU A 189 9.98 9.63 6.88
N LEU A 190 9.94 9.63 5.55
CA LEU A 190 9.82 8.42 4.75
C LEU A 190 11.19 7.76 4.59
N TYR A 191 11.26 6.47 4.87
CA TYR A 191 12.43 5.64 4.67
C TYR A 191 12.17 4.67 3.52
N ALA A 192 13.22 4.40 2.75
CA ALA A 192 13.21 3.42 1.68
C ALA A 192 14.17 2.27 2.03
N TYR A 193 13.71 1.04 1.87
CA TYR A 193 14.55 -0.14 1.95
C TYR A 193 15.01 -0.56 0.56
N GLY A 194 16.31 -0.82 0.43
CA GLY A 194 16.91 -1.26 -0.83
C GLY A 194 17.06 -0.13 -1.86
N SER A 195 17.03 1.12 -1.40
CA SER A 195 17.44 2.31 -2.17
C SER A 195 18.87 2.17 -2.69
N HIS A 196 19.77 1.59 -1.89
CA HIS A 196 21.11 1.22 -2.30
C HIS A 196 21.24 -0.31 -2.39
N PRO A 197 21.56 -0.88 -3.57
CA PRO A 197 21.63 -2.33 -3.75
C PRO A 197 22.77 -2.99 -2.93
N GLU A 198 23.70 -2.18 -2.42
CA GLU A 198 24.88 -2.61 -1.68
C GLU A 198 24.60 -2.74 -0.17
N THR A 199 23.54 -2.10 0.32
CA THR A 199 23.20 -2.06 1.75
C THR A 199 21.75 -2.51 1.96
N ALA A 200 21.59 -3.60 2.71
CA ALA A 200 20.29 -4.09 3.16
C ALA A 200 19.78 -3.24 4.34
N THR A 201 19.69 -1.93 4.15
CA THR A 201 19.37 -0.92 5.17
C THR A 201 18.17 -0.08 4.76
N TRP A 202 17.52 0.49 5.76
CA TRP A 202 16.53 1.55 5.58
C TRP A 202 17.28 2.88 5.50
N ASP A 203 17.17 3.57 4.38
CA ASP A 203 17.81 4.87 4.19
C ASP A 203 16.74 5.98 4.24
N PRO A 204 17.05 7.12 4.89
CA PRO A 204 16.17 8.29 4.85
C PRO A 204 16.05 8.78 3.41
N THR A 205 14.82 9.08 2.99
CA THR A 205 14.57 9.57 1.63
C THR A 205 14.60 11.09 1.53
N GLY A 206 14.61 11.80 2.65
CA GLY A 206 14.47 13.26 2.74
C GLY A 206 13.03 13.75 2.60
N TYR A 207 12.05 12.85 2.35
CA TYR A 207 10.63 13.22 2.33
C TYR A 207 10.10 13.29 3.77
N VAL A 208 9.64 14.47 4.17
CA VAL A 208 9.22 14.77 5.54
C VAL A 208 7.78 15.28 5.55
N VAL A 209 6.99 14.86 6.54
CA VAL A 209 5.68 15.40 6.89
C VAL A 209 5.78 16.04 8.26
N THR A 210 5.61 17.36 8.32
CA THR A 210 5.66 18.15 9.56
C THR A 210 4.25 18.63 9.91
N PRO A 211 3.71 18.33 11.10
CA PRO A 211 2.50 18.97 11.60
C PRO A 211 2.79 20.44 11.96
N ILE A 212 1.92 21.33 11.53
CA ILE A 212 2.01 22.77 11.79
C ILE A 212 0.69 23.21 12.40
N GLU A 213 0.77 23.75 13.60
CA GLU A 213 -0.38 24.41 14.23
C GLU A 213 -0.59 25.77 13.56
N VAL A 214 -1.80 25.96 13.02
CA VAL A 214 -2.23 27.22 12.44
C VAL A 214 -3.24 27.85 13.39
N ALA A 215 -2.91 29.03 13.89
CA ALA A 215 -3.83 29.83 14.68
C ALA A 215 -5.09 30.13 13.85
N SER A 216 -6.26 29.93 14.44
CA SER A 216 -7.54 30.19 13.79
C SER A 216 -7.81 31.68 13.55
N ALA A 217 -7.08 32.54 14.26
CA ALA A 217 -7.15 33.99 14.14
C ALA A 217 -5.73 34.58 14.05
N TYR A 218 -5.61 35.68 13.31
CA TYR A 218 -4.39 36.49 13.30
C TYR A 218 -4.27 37.21 14.64
N ASP A 219 -3.12 37.06 15.29
CA ASP A 219 -2.74 37.81 16.48
C ASP A 219 -1.76 38.90 16.06
N GLU A 220 -2.17 40.16 16.19
CA GLU A 220 -1.34 41.32 15.84
C GLU A 220 -0.24 41.61 16.88
N GLU A 221 -0.36 41.04 18.08
CA GLU A 221 0.61 41.16 19.17
C GLU A 221 1.58 39.96 19.22
N ALA A 222 1.36 38.92 18.40
CA ALA A 222 2.30 37.81 18.25
C ALA A 222 3.57 38.31 17.52
N ASP A 223 4.62 38.56 18.30
CA ASP A 223 5.92 39.16 17.94
C ASP A 223 6.43 38.90 16.50
N GLU A 224 6.90 39.98 15.85
CA GLU A 224 7.78 39.98 14.67
C GLU A 224 9.16 39.34 14.94
#